data_AF-A0A6N9DI67-F1
#
_entry.id   AF-A0A6N9DI67-F1
#
_cell.length_a   1.000
_cell.length_b   1.000
_cell.length_c   1.000
_cell.angle_alpha   90.00
_cell.angle_beta   90.00
_cell.angle_gamma   90.00
#
_symmetry.space_group_name_H-M   'P 1'
#
loop_
_entity.id
_entity.type
_entity.pdbx_description
1 polymer ?
#
loop_
_entity_poly.entity_id
_entity_poly.type
_entity_poly.pdbx_seq_one_letter_code
_entity_poly.pdbx_strand_id
1 'polypeptide(L)' 'MSKLRFGAFLAPHHPIGENPLLQFRSNLEFVQLLDRLGYDEFWCG' A
#
# COMPACT_ATOMS: atom_id res chain seq x y z
N MET A 1 -4.25 -22.82 -17.40
CA MET A 1 -5.10 -21.94 -16.57
C MET A 1 -4.32 -20.66 -16.31
N SER A 2 -4.94 -19.48 -16.49
CA SER A 2 -4.30 -18.21 -16.12
C SER A 2 -4.15 -18.14 -14.60
N LYS A 3 -2.99 -17.66 -14.11
CA LYS A 3 -2.74 -17.44 -12.69
C LYS A 3 -3.64 -16.29 -12.20
N LEU A 4 -4.34 -16.48 -11.08
CA LEU A 4 -5.09 -15.40 -10.43
C LEU A 4 -4.10 -14.36 -9.88
N ARG A 5 -4.36 -13.07 -10.15
CA ARG A 5 -3.54 -11.94 -9.69
C ARG A 5 -4.21 -11.23 -8.53
N PHE A 6 -3.44 -10.80 -7.54
CA PHE A 6 -3.93 -10.05 -6.39
C PHE A 6 -3.36 -8.63 -6.38
N GLY A 7 -4.24 -7.64 -6.20
CA GLY A 7 -3.87 -6.24 -6.10
C GLY A 7 -4.36 -5.62 -4.79
N ALA A 8 -3.69 -4.56 -4.34
CA ALA A 8 -4.09 -3.76 -3.18
C ALA A 8 -4.24 -2.28 -3.53
N PHE A 9 -5.29 -1.64 -3.00
CA PHE A 9 -5.54 -0.21 -3.15
C PHE A 9 -5.36 0.49 -1.80
N LEU A 10 -4.48 1.48 -1.78
CA LEU A 10 -4.28 2.38 -0.65
C LEU A 10 -5.04 3.67 -0.91
N ALA A 11 -6.13 3.87 -0.18
CA ALA A 11 -6.90 5.11 -0.23
C ALA A 11 -6.11 6.25 0.46
N PRO A 12 -6.27 7.52 0.02
CA PRO A 12 -5.57 8.69 0.57
C PRO A 12 -6.18 9.15 1.91
N HIS A 13 -6.44 8.22 2.82
CA HIS A 13 -6.99 8.52 4.12
C HIS A 13 -5.87 8.63 5.15
N HIS A 14 -5.56 9.86 5.54
CA HIS A 14 -4.65 10.13 6.64
C HIS A 14 -5.43 10.69 7.85
N PRO A 15 -5.20 10.17 9.07
CA PRO A 15 -5.78 10.73 10.27
C PRO A 15 -5.38 12.21 10.45
N ILE A 16 -6.35 13.00 10.91
CA ILE A 16 -6.13 14.41 11.21
C ILE A 16 -5.27 14.51 12.48
N GLY A 17 -4.22 15.35 12.43
CA GLY A 17 -3.32 15.59 13.56
C GLY A 17 -2.07 14.71 13.59
N GLU A 18 -1.91 13.78 12.64
CA GLU A 18 -0.68 13.00 12.47
C GLU A 18 0.33 13.72 11.58
N ASN A 19 1.63 13.40 11.76
CA ASN A 19 2.70 13.98 10.96
C ASN A 19 2.67 13.41 9.53
N PRO A 20 2.52 14.24 8.47
CA PRO A 20 2.43 13.75 7.10
C PRO A 20 3.61 12.90 6.63
N LEU A 21 4.83 13.22 7.09
CA LEU A 21 6.03 12.45 6.71
C LEU A 21 6.04 11.04 7.34
N LEU A 22 5.51 10.90 8.55
CA LEU A 22 5.34 9.59 9.18
C LEU A 22 4.32 8.74 8.42
N GLN A 23 3.24 9.38 7.96
CA GLN A 23 2.23 8.70 7.14
C GLN A 23 2.80 8.22 5.79
N PHE A 24 3.60 9.05 5.12
CA PHE A 24 4.28 8.62 3.91
C PHE A 24 5.26 7.47 4.15
N ARG A 25 6.00 7.48 5.27
CA ARG A 25 6.87 6.35 5.63
C ARG A 25 6.07 5.07 5.85
N SER A 26 4.97 5.14 6.58
CA SER A 26 4.06 4.00 6.80
C SER A 26 3.54 3.44 5.47
N ASN A 27 3.14 4.31 4.54
CA ASN A 27 2.71 3.91 3.20
C ASN A 27 3.82 3.16 2.43
N LEU A 28 5.07 3.60 2.56
CA LEU A 28 6.22 2.91 1.95
C LEU A 28 6.49 1.55 2.58
N GLU A 29 6.38 1.43 3.90
CA GLU A 29 6.51 0.15 4.62
C GLU A 29 5.39 -0.82 4.23
N PHE A 30 4.18 -0.31 4.04
CA PHE A 30 3.03 -1.10 3.59
C PHE A 30 3.24 -1.66 2.19
N VAL A 31 3.69 -0.86 1.21
CA VAL A 31 3.94 -1.38 -0.15
C VAL A 31 5.09 -2.39 -0.18
N GLN A 32 6.12 -2.21 0.65
CA GLN A 32 7.19 -3.21 0.81
C GLN A 32 6.67 -4.53 1.39
N LEU A 33 5.70 -4.48 2.30
CA LEU A 33 5.07 -5.69 2.83
C LEU A 33 4.27 -6.40 1.74
N LEU A 34 3.52 -5.67 0.92
CA LEU A 34 2.75 -6.25 -0.19
C LEU A 34 3.65 -6.96 -1.20
N ASP A 35 4.80 -6.37 -1.52
CA ASP A 35 5.82 -7.00 -2.38
C ASP A 35 6.32 -8.32 -1.79
N ARG A 36 6.67 -8.35 -0.49
CA ARG A 36 7.08 -9.58 0.21
C ARG A 36 5.99 -10.64 0.26
N LEU A 37 4.72 -10.24 0.31
CA LEU A 37 3.56 -11.13 0.30
C LEU A 37 3.20 -11.62 -1.11
N GLY A 38 3.86 -11.11 -2.16
CA GLY A 38 3.67 -11.55 -3.54
C GLY A 38 2.42 -10.97 -4.21
N TYR A 39 1.97 -9.79 -3.76
CA TYR A 39 0.94 -9.05 -4.49
C TYR A 39 1.48 -8.61 -5.85
N ASP A 40 0.63 -8.70 -6.87
CA ASP A 40 0.99 -8.40 -8.25
C ASP A 40 0.88 -6.91 -8.59
N GLU A 41 0.03 -6.17 -7.86
CA GLU A 41 -0.34 -4.80 -8.17
C GLU A 41 -0.56 -3.97 -6.90
N PHE A 42 -0.12 -2.71 -6.94
CA PHE A 42 -0.36 -1.71 -5.91
C PHE A 42 -0.87 -0.42 -6.55
N TRP A 43 -1.97 0.12 -6.01
CA TRP A 43 -2.61 1.34 -6.46
C TRP A 43 -2.68 2.33 -5.30
N CYS A 44 -2.22 3.56 -5.50
CA CYS A 44 -2.32 4.65 -4.52
C CYS A 44 -3.31 5.69 -5.05
N GLY A 45 -4.35 5.98 -4.27
CA GLY A 45 -5.31 7.05 -4.53
C GLY A 45 -4.91 8.39 -3.94
#